data_AF-A0A966UUN6-F1
#
_entry.id   AF-A0A966UUN6-F1
#
_cell.length_a   1.000
_cell.length_b   1.000
_cell.length_c   1.000
_cell.angle_alpha   90.00
_cell.angle_beta   90.00
_cell.angle_gamma   90.00
#
_symmetry.space_group_name_H-M   'P 1'
#
loop_
_entity.id
_entity.type
_entity.pdbx_description
1 polymer ?
#
loop_
_entity_poly.entity_id
_entity_poly.type
_entity_poly.pdbx_seq_one_letter_code
_entity_poly.pdbx_strand_id
1 'polypeptide(L)'
;METPPSTPARSPWDRWIAVGMVALSALIASAWIMRERQWATDLAESREDLRQAMHRLKTLSSSTDQIRAAYLQRKAELDSTRKKLEQASARPPEEKSKTPATQEEKAKSGKMILAYAEKLSQAKLPSWVAIEKTETSIRLLPGVGLPAGNEGFAAFAGLARPLASLDPDWTLELTARAEPGTDAWETAQDRGSLLMSSAQKSLKGEPVRLRLRIDVSKGPRMEWRLLPPENPAKPLPEAKAAKK
;
A
#
# COMPACT_ATOMS: atom_id res chain seq x y z
N MET A 1 -56.04 87.85 -4.35
CA MET A 1 -54.87 87.52 -5.17
C MET A 1 -53.95 86.69 -4.30
N GLU A 2 -53.91 85.38 -4.52
CA GLU A 2 -53.03 84.47 -3.78
C GLU A 2 -51.61 84.60 -4.34
N THR A 3 -50.66 84.97 -3.48
CA THR A 3 -49.24 85.05 -3.81
C THR A 3 -48.63 83.64 -3.81
N PRO A 4 -47.79 83.28 -4.80
CA PRO A 4 -47.14 81.97 -4.80
C PRO A 4 -46.10 81.88 -3.67
N PRO A 5 -45.91 80.69 -3.05
CA PRO A 5 -44.95 80.54 -1.97
C PRO A 5 -43.52 80.74 -2.50
N SER A 6 -42.80 81.69 -1.92
CA SER A 6 -41.37 81.90 -2.20
C SER A 6 -40.57 80.70 -1.67
N THR A 7 -39.99 79.92 -2.56
CA THR A 7 -39.02 78.90 -2.18
C THR A 7 -37.73 79.57 -1.70
N PRO A 8 -37.19 79.22 -0.52
CA PRO A 8 -35.93 79.79 -0.06
C PRO A 8 -34.78 79.37 -0.98
N ALA A 9 -33.90 80.32 -1.30
CA ALA A 9 -32.70 80.06 -2.09
C ALA A 9 -31.79 79.07 -1.33
N ARG A 10 -31.62 77.86 -1.88
CA ARG A 10 -30.78 76.82 -1.29
C ARG A 10 -29.33 77.30 -1.19
N SER A 11 -28.69 76.96 -0.07
CA SER A 11 -27.31 77.39 0.19
C SER A 11 -26.36 76.78 -0.86
N PRO A 12 -25.26 77.46 -1.23
CA PRO A 12 -24.26 76.89 -2.12
C PRO A 12 -23.62 75.61 -1.53
N TRP A 13 -23.66 75.44 -0.21
CA TRP A 13 -23.19 74.24 0.49
C TRP A 13 -24.07 73.01 0.21
N ASP A 14 -25.40 73.19 0.11
CA ASP A 14 -26.33 72.11 -0.24
C ASP A 14 -26.09 71.52 -1.63
N ARG A 15 -25.57 72.33 -2.57
CA ARG A 15 -25.21 71.85 -3.92
C ARG A 15 -24.02 70.90 -3.88
N TRP A 16 -23.04 71.16 -3.01
CA TRP A 16 -21.87 70.28 -2.85
C TRP A 16 -22.23 68.97 -2.14
N ILE A 17 -23.14 69.00 -1.16
CA ILE A 17 -23.67 67.76 -0.58
C ILE A 17 -24.41 66.95 -1.65
N ALA A 18 -25.25 67.59 -2.46
CA ALA A 18 -26.00 66.89 -3.50
C ALA A 18 -25.08 66.20 -4.50
N VAL A 19 -24.01 66.89 -4.95
CA VAL A 19 -22.99 66.28 -5.83
C VAL A 19 -22.26 65.13 -5.13
N GLY A 20 -21.90 65.29 -3.85
CA GLY A 20 -21.28 64.24 -3.05
C GLY A 20 -22.16 63.00 -2.89
N MET A 21 -23.46 63.19 -2.65
CA MET A 21 -24.44 62.10 -2.53
C MET A 21 -24.68 61.39 -3.87
N VAL A 22 -24.71 62.13 -4.98
CA VAL A 22 -24.81 61.55 -6.32
C VAL A 22 -23.57 60.70 -6.62
N ALA A 23 -22.37 61.21 -6.34
CA ALA A 23 -21.13 60.45 -6.53
C ALA A 23 -21.08 59.18 -5.67
N LEU A 24 -21.51 59.27 -4.40
CA LEU A 24 -21.57 58.12 -3.50
C LEU A 24 -22.59 57.08 -3.98
N SER A 25 -23.76 57.51 -4.44
CA SER A 25 -24.79 56.61 -4.98
C SER A 25 -24.32 55.90 -6.25
N ALA A 26 -23.56 56.59 -7.11
CA ALA A 26 -22.96 56.00 -8.30
C ALA A 26 -21.90 54.95 -7.93
N LEU A 27 -21.09 55.19 -6.89
CA LEU A 27 -20.11 54.22 -6.40
C LEU A 27 -20.79 52.97 -5.83
N ILE A 28 -21.83 53.15 -5.01
CA ILE A 28 -22.60 52.02 -4.45
C ILE A 28 -23.27 51.21 -5.55
N ALA A 29 -23.88 51.88 -6.55
CA ALA A 29 -24.48 51.20 -7.69
C ALA A 29 -23.45 50.43 -8.52
N SER A 30 -22.27 51.01 -8.76
CA SER A 30 -21.20 50.34 -9.51
C SER A 30 -20.65 49.12 -8.77
N ALA A 31 -20.47 49.20 -7.45
CA ALA A 31 -20.06 48.07 -6.61
C ALA A 31 -21.12 46.95 -6.61
N TRP A 32 -22.40 47.32 -6.64
CA TRP A 32 -23.50 46.36 -6.71
C TRP A 32 -23.52 45.59 -8.03
N ILE A 33 -23.38 46.28 -9.16
CA ILE A 33 -23.33 45.67 -10.50
C ILE A 33 -22.12 44.73 -10.64
N MET A 34 -20.98 45.12 -10.07
CA MET A 34 -19.77 44.30 -10.10
C MET A 34 -19.93 43.02 -9.27
N ARG A 35 -20.63 43.12 -8.13
CA ARG A 35 -20.99 41.97 -7.28
C ARG A 35 -21.97 41.02 -7.96
N GLU A 36 -22.96 41.52 -8.69
CA GLU A 36 -23.89 40.67 -9.46
C GLU A 36 -23.18 39.93 -10.61
N ARG A 37 -22.22 40.57 -11.27
CA ARG A 37 -21.39 39.92 -12.28
C ARG A 37 -20.51 38.83 -11.69
N GLN A 38 -19.93 39.06 -10.51
CA GLN A 38 -19.17 38.04 -9.77
C GLN A 38 -20.06 36.85 -9.36
N TRP A 39 -21.27 37.12 -8.87
CA TRP A 39 -22.22 36.04 -8.59
C TRP A 39 -22.60 35.22 -9.82
N ALA A 40 -22.76 35.85 -10.98
CA ALA A 40 -23.05 35.14 -12.23
C ALA A 40 -21.87 34.26 -12.68
N THR A 41 -20.62 34.72 -12.49
CA THR A 41 -19.43 33.91 -12.78
C THR A 41 -19.25 32.77 -11.80
N ASP A 42 -19.47 33.01 -10.50
CA ASP A 42 -19.39 31.97 -9.45
C ASP A 42 -20.47 30.89 -9.66
N LEU A 43 -21.66 31.28 -10.15
CA LEU A 43 -22.74 30.34 -10.50
C LEU A 43 -22.43 29.51 -11.76
N ALA A 44 -21.57 30.00 -12.65
CA ALA A 44 -21.11 29.27 -13.82
C ALA A 44 -19.99 28.30 -13.47
N GLU A 45 -19.01 28.74 -12.68
CA GLU A 45 -17.89 27.91 -12.19
C GLU A 45 -18.41 26.76 -11.32
N SER A 46 -19.36 27.02 -10.42
CA SER A 46 -20.01 25.98 -9.62
C SER A 46 -20.77 24.93 -10.44
N ARG A 47 -21.28 25.27 -11.63
CA ARG A 47 -21.91 24.29 -12.54
C ARG A 47 -20.88 23.39 -13.21
N GLU A 48 -19.70 23.92 -13.52
CA GLU A 48 -18.60 23.15 -14.10
C GLU A 48 -17.97 22.22 -13.06
N ASP A 49 -17.77 22.69 -11.84
CA ASP A 49 -17.35 21.87 -10.69
C ASP A 49 -18.36 20.76 -10.38
N LEU A 50 -19.66 21.05 -10.43
CA LEU A 50 -20.70 20.04 -10.26
C LEU A 50 -20.66 18.98 -11.37
N ARG A 51 -20.39 19.36 -12.63
CA ARG A 51 -20.20 18.41 -13.73
C ARG A 51 -18.96 17.55 -13.54
N GLN A 52 -17.84 18.14 -13.11
CA GLN A 52 -16.61 17.39 -12.83
C GLN A 52 -16.80 16.44 -11.64
N ALA A 53 -17.47 16.88 -10.57
CA ALA A 53 -17.81 16.05 -9.42
C ALA A 53 -18.74 14.88 -9.81
N MET A 54 -19.77 15.13 -10.62
CA MET A 54 -20.61 14.05 -11.17
C MET A 54 -19.82 13.08 -12.04
N HIS A 55 -18.88 13.57 -12.86
CA HIS A 55 -18.04 12.70 -13.68
C HIS A 55 -17.13 11.81 -12.79
N ARG A 56 -16.51 12.38 -11.76
CA ARG A 56 -15.73 11.63 -10.76
C ARG A 56 -16.60 10.60 -10.06
N LEU A 57 -17.80 10.97 -9.65
CA LEU A 57 -18.74 10.05 -8.98
C LEU A 57 -19.17 8.90 -9.90
N LYS A 58 -19.40 9.16 -11.19
CA LYS A 58 -19.70 8.12 -12.19
C LYS A 58 -18.51 7.18 -12.44
N THR A 59 -17.29 7.71 -12.46
CA THR A 59 -16.10 6.85 -12.55
C THR A 59 -15.92 5.98 -11.31
N LEU A 60 -16.18 6.53 -10.11
CA LEU A 60 -16.12 5.79 -8.86
C LEU A 60 -17.26 4.76 -8.73
N SER A 61 -18.47 5.07 -9.23
CA SER A 61 -19.56 4.09 -9.26
C SER A 61 -19.25 2.97 -10.25
N SER A 62 -18.70 3.28 -11.42
CA SER A 62 -18.29 2.25 -12.39
C SER A 62 -17.18 1.35 -11.85
N SER A 63 -16.22 1.88 -11.08
CA SER A 63 -15.20 1.07 -10.44
C SER A 63 -15.77 0.21 -9.32
N THR A 64 -16.75 0.73 -8.57
CA THR A 64 -17.47 -0.04 -7.53
C THR A 64 -18.27 -1.20 -8.14
N ASP A 65 -18.92 -0.97 -9.28
CA ASP A 65 -19.63 -2.03 -10.00
C ASP A 65 -18.66 -3.07 -10.60
N GLN A 66 -17.49 -2.64 -11.09
CA GLN A 66 -16.41 -3.56 -11.51
C GLN A 66 -15.90 -4.41 -10.35
N ILE A 67 -15.71 -3.82 -9.17
CA ILE A 67 -15.30 -4.54 -7.95
C ILE A 67 -16.38 -5.55 -7.54
N ARG A 68 -17.66 -5.16 -7.58
CA ARG A 68 -18.78 -6.06 -7.30
C ARG A 68 -18.86 -7.22 -8.30
N ALA A 69 -18.66 -6.95 -9.59
CA ALA A 69 -18.63 -7.98 -10.62
C ALA A 69 -17.46 -8.96 -10.42
N ALA A 70 -16.26 -8.44 -10.15
CA ALA A 70 -15.08 -9.26 -9.85
C ALA A 70 -15.26 -10.12 -8.59
N TYR A 71 -15.92 -9.56 -7.55
CA TYR A 71 -16.26 -10.31 -6.35
C TYR A 71 -17.25 -11.45 -6.62
N LEU A 72 -18.31 -11.19 -7.40
CA LEU A 72 -19.29 -12.20 -7.79
C LEU A 72 -18.65 -13.30 -8.66
N GLN A 73 -17.73 -12.95 -9.56
CA GLN A 73 -16.96 -13.92 -10.34
C GLN A 73 -16.10 -14.80 -9.44
N ARG A 74 -15.30 -14.21 -8.53
CA ARG A 74 -14.48 -14.98 -7.59
C ARG A 74 -15.34 -15.87 -6.68
N LYS A 75 -16.51 -15.39 -6.25
CA LYS A 75 -17.44 -16.20 -5.46
C LYS A 75 -17.96 -17.40 -6.25
N ALA A 76 -18.34 -17.20 -7.52
CA ALA A 76 -18.77 -18.30 -8.39
C ALA A 76 -17.63 -19.31 -8.66
N GLU A 77 -16.40 -18.84 -8.82
CA GLU A 77 -15.21 -19.69 -8.95
C GLU A 77 -14.97 -20.52 -7.68
N LEU A 78 -15.07 -19.89 -6.50
CA LEU A 78 -14.95 -20.58 -5.21
C LEU A 78 -16.07 -21.61 -5.01
N ASP A 79 -17.31 -21.29 -5.37
CA ASP A 79 -18.41 -22.26 -5.28
C ASP A 79 -18.23 -23.41 -6.27
N SER A 80 -17.69 -23.15 -7.47
CA SER A 80 -17.39 -24.19 -8.46
C SER A 80 -16.24 -25.11 -8.01
N THR A 81 -15.20 -24.55 -7.38
CA THR A 81 -14.07 -25.31 -6.86
C THR A 81 -14.46 -26.11 -5.64
N ARG A 82 -15.33 -25.56 -4.77
CA ARG A 82 -15.94 -26.29 -3.66
C ARG A 82 -16.78 -27.46 -4.15
N LYS A 83 -17.64 -27.28 -5.16
CA LYS A 83 -18.40 -28.39 -5.76
C LYS A 83 -17.49 -29.45 -6.38
N LYS A 84 -16.41 -29.05 -7.04
CA LYS A 84 -15.40 -29.99 -7.58
C LYS A 84 -14.68 -30.75 -6.46
N LEU A 85 -14.38 -30.09 -5.34
CA LEU A 85 -13.80 -30.72 -4.15
C LEU A 85 -14.78 -31.69 -3.49
N GLU A 86 -16.04 -31.31 -3.35
CA GLU A 86 -17.09 -32.19 -2.81
C GLU A 86 -17.30 -33.41 -3.74
N GLN A 87 -17.31 -33.21 -5.07
CA GLN A 87 -17.39 -34.29 -6.05
C GLN A 87 -16.13 -35.18 -6.07
N ALA A 88 -14.95 -34.62 -5.83
CA ALA A 88 -13.70 -35.37 -5.66
C ALA A 88 -13.68 -36.13 -4.32
N SER A 89 -14.31 -35.60 -3.28
CA SER A 89 -14.45 -36.25 -1.97
C SER A 89 -15.50 -37.36 -1.95
N ALA A 90 -16.47 -37.32 -2.88
CA ALA A 90 -17.53 -38.33 -3.03
C ALA A 90 -17.13 -39.51 -3.94
N ARG A 91 -15.93 -39.50 -4.55
CA ARG A 91 -15.38 -40.68 -5.24
C ARG A 91 -14.66 -41.57 -4.22
N PRO A 92 -14.89 -42.91 -4.23
CA PRO A 92 -14.15 -43.82 -3.35
C PRO A 92 -12.66 -43.79 -3.72
N PRO A 93 -11.75 -44.10 -2.77
CA PRO A 93 -10.35 -43.76 -2.88
C PRO A 93 -9.62 -44.74 -3.79
N GLU A 94 -9.33 -44.33 -5.02
CA GLU A 94 -8.16 -44.83 -5.73
C GLU A 94 -7.06 -43.76 -5.69
N GLU A 95 -6.00 -44.13 -4.96
CA GLU A 95 -4.60 -43.72 -5.13
C GLU A 95 -4.35 -42.40 -5.87
N LYS A 96 -4.17 -41.33 -5.09
CA LYS A 96 -3.10 -40.33 -5.30
C LYS A 96 -2.88 -39.51 -4.03
N SER A 97 -2.01 -40.08 -3.20
CA SER A 97 -1.06 -39.42 -2.28
C SER A 97 -1.18 -37.89 -2.14
N LYS A 98 -1.90 -37.47 -1.10
CA LYS A 98 -1.50 -36.33 -0.26
C LYS A 98 -1.27 -36.86 1.15
N THR A 99 -0.07 -37.36 1.36
CA THR A 99 0.44 -37.67 2.70
C THR A 99 0.58 -36.35 3.46
N PRO A 100 0.07 -36.22 4.70
CA PRO A 100 0.54 -35.17 5.60
C PRO A 100 2.05 -35.39 5.80
N ALA A 101 2.85 -34.33 5.77
CA ALA A 101 4.32 -34.38 5.85
C ALA A 101 4.80 -35.48 6.82
N THR A 102 5.40 -36.52 6.25
CA THR A 102 5.89 -37.70 6.99
C THR A 102 6.91 -37.22 8.04
N GLN A 103 6.97 -37.83 9.23
CA GLN A 103 7.94 -37.44 10.28
C GLN A 103 9.39 -37.32 9.78
N GLU A 104 9.74 -38.04 8.71
CA GLU A 104 11.01 -37.92 8.00
C GLU A 104 11.25 -36.57 7.31
N GLU A 105 10.22 -35.94 6.73
CA GLU A 105 10.34 -34.62 6.10
C GLU A 105 10.60 -33.53 7.15
N LYS A 106 9.93 -33.63 8.31
CA LYS A 106 10.18 -32.75 9.47
C LYS A 106 11.60 -32.95 10.04
N ALA A 107 12.07 -34.20 10.10
CA ALA A 107 13.43 -34.49 10.55
C ALA A 107 14.49 -33.96 9.56
N LYS A 108 14.22 -34.03 8.24
CA LYS A 108 15.08 -33.47 7.19
C LYS A 108 15.08 -31.94 7.21
N SER A 109 13.92 -31.30 7.37
CA SER A 109 13.83 -29.83 7.48
C SER A 109 14.53 -29.31 8.75
N GLY A 110 14.37 -30.00 9.88
CA GLY A 110 15.06 -29.66 11.13
C GLY A 110 16.59 -29.70 10.99
N LYS A 111 17.13 -30.73 10.32
CA LYS A 111 18.57 -30.82 10.03
C LYS A 111 19.06 -29.69 9.13
N MET A 112 18.31 -29.34 8.08
CA MET A 112 18.66 -28.19 7.21
C MET A 112 18.65 -26.86 7.97
N ILE A 113 17.68 -26.66 8.86
CA ILE A 113 17.58 -25.45 9.68
C ILE A 113 18.75 -25.35 10.65
N LEU A 114 19.17 -26.44 11.29
CA LEU A 114 20.34 -26.45 12.16
C LEU A 114 21.61 -26.11 11.39
N ALA A 115 21.83 -26.74 10.23
CA ALA A 115 22.99 -26.48 9.38
C ALA A 115 23.05 -25.02 8.89
N TYR A 116 21.91 -24.46 8.45
CA TYR A 116 21.85 -23.06 8.04
C TYR A 116 22.03 -22.11 9.24
N ALA A 117 21.51 -22.47 10.41
CA ALA A 117 21.70 -21.68 11.62
C ALA A 117 23.17 -21.64 12.08
N GLU A 118 23.93 -22.72 11.87
CA GLU A 118 25.39 -22.71 12.08
C GLU A 118 26.08 -21.75 11.11
N LYS A 119 25.73 -21.81 9.81
CA LYS A 119 26.23 -20.84 8.81
C LYS A 119 25.89 -19.39 9.19
N LEU A 120 24.68 -19.13 9.68
CA LEU A 120 24.26 -17.81 10.17
C LEU A 120 25.06 -17.36 11.39
N SER A 121 25.38 -18.26 12.31
CA SER A 121 26.17 -17.92 13.50
C SER A 121 27.61 -17.57 13.16
N GLN A 122 28.13 -18.14 12.07
CA GLN A 122 29.45 -17.82 11.52
C GLN A 122 29.42 -16.56 10.65
N ALA A 123 28.24 -16.20 10.13
CA ALA A 123 28.06 -14.93 9.44
C ALA A 123 28.20 -13.78 10.45
N LYS A 124 29.01 -12.77 10.10
CA LYS A 124 29.13 -11.54 10.89
C LYS A 124 27.87 -10.68 10.73
N LEU A 125 26.79 -11.11 11.36
CA LEU A 125 25.55 -10.35 11.45
C LEU A 125 25.72 -9.17 12.42
N PRO A 126 25.04 -8.04 12.19
CA PRO A 126 25.05 -6.93 13.13
C PRO A 126 24.53 -7.35 14.52
N SER A 127 25.10 -6.76 15.58
CA SER A 127 24.77 -7.10 16.98
C SER A 127 23.33 -6.80 17.38
N TRP A 128 22.64 -5.91 16.65
CA TRP A 128 21.23 -5.62 16.86
C TRP A 128 20.30 -6.70 16.31
N VAL A 129 20.80 -7.70 15.57
CA VAL A 129 19.96 -8.77 15.03
C VAL A 129 19.70 -9.85 16.08
N ALA A 130 18.43 -10.07 16.41
CA ALA A 130 18.03 -11.22 17.22
C ALA A 130 17.63 -12.39 16.31
N ILE A 131 18.08 -13.61 16.64
CA ILE A 131 17.81 -14.82 15.85
C ILE A 131 16.94 -15.77 16.67
N GLU A 132 15.79 -16.15 16.12
CA GLU A 132 14.89 -17.13 16.71
C GLU A 132 14.75 -18.33 15.76
N LYS A 133 14.92 -19.55 16.29
CA LYS A 133 14.84 -20.79 15.50
C LYS A 133 13.50 -21.46 15.77
N THR A 134 12.81 -21.84 14.71
CA THR A 134 11.59 -22.65 14.78
C THR A 134 11.80 -23.95 14.01
N GLU A 135 10.92 -24.93 14.19
CA GLU A 135 11.00 -26.22 13.48
C GLU A 135 10.91 -26.10 11.95
N THR A 136 10.41 -24.97 11.44
CA THR A 136 10.11 -24.76 10.01
C THR A 136 10.84 -23.59 9.38
N SER A 137 11.45 -22.71 10.19
CA SER A 137 12.07 -21.48 9.69
C SER A 137 13.03 -20.87 10.70
N ILE A 138 13.91 -19.99 10.22
CA ILE A 138 14.71 -19.13 11.08
C ILE A 138 14.19 -17.71 10.95
N ARG A 139 13.92 -17.06 12.06
CA ARG A 139 13.42 -15.69 12.12
C ARG A 139 14.56 -14.78 12.55
N LEU A 140 14.80 -13.69 11.83
CA LEU A 140 15.62 -12.59 12.30
C LEU A 140 14.73 -11.41 12.66
N LEU A 141 14.89 -10.93 13.87
CA LEU A 141 14.09 -9.86 14.46
C LEU A 141 14.96 -8.62 14.69
N PRO A 142 14.38 -7.42 14.57
CA PRO A 142 15.04 -6.19 14.95
C PRO A 142 15.22 -6.17 16.47
N GLY A 143 16.47 -6.04 16.92
CA GLY A 143 16.83 -5.94 18.33
C GLY A 143 17.32 -4.55 18.71
N VAL A 144 17.91 -4.46 19.89
CA VAL A 144 18.36 -3.20 20.50
C VAL A 144 19.55 -2.65 19.71
N GLY A 145 19.46 -1.38 19.30
CA GLY A 145 20.52 -0.70 18.55
C GLY A 145 20.32 -0.67 17.03
N LEU A 146 19.18 -1.16 16.50
CA LEU A 146 18.78 -0.85 15.13
C LEU A 146 18.51 0.67 15.02
N PRO A 147 18.98 1.35 13.95
CA PRO A 147 18.68 2.76 13.71
C PRO A 147 17.16 3.02 13.71
N ALA A 148 16.76 4.21 14.17
CA ALA A 148 15.36 4.59 14.20
C ALA A 148 14.85 5.01 12.81
N GLY A 149 13.54 4.96 12.62
CA GLY A 149 12.89 5.44 11.40
C GLY A 149 13.30 4.67 10.14
N ASN A 150 13.35 5.37 9.01
CA ASN A 150 13.57 4.76 7.69
C ASN A 150 14.97 4.16 7.53
N GLU A 151 15.97 4.70 8.22
CA GLU A 151 17.33 4.14 8.23
C GLU A 151 17.35 2.73 8.84
N GLY A 152 16.52 2.47 9.86
CA GLY A 152 16.35 1.14 10.43
C GLY A 152 15.79 0.14 9.42
N PHE A 153 14.79 0.55 8.64
CA PHE A 153 14.23 -0.31 7.57
C PHE A 153 15.27 -0.59 6.48
N ALA A 154 16.06 0.42 6.07
CA ALA A 154 17.12 0.23 5.09
C ALA A 154 18.23 -0.69 5.60
N ALA A 155 18.70 -0.49 6.84
CA ALA A 155 19.71 -1.34 7.47
C ALA A 155 19.23 -2.78 7.65
N PHE A 156 17.97 -2.97 8.04
CA PHE A 156 17.36 -4.29 8.19
C PHE A 156 17.19 -5.02 6.87
N ALA A 157 16.67 -4.34 5.85
CA ALA A 157 16.54 -4.88 4.51
C ALA A 157 17.91 -5.14 3.83
N GLY A 158 18.94 -4.38 4.20
CA GLY A 158 20.32 -4.58 3.75
C GLY A 158 20.93 -5.92 4.15
N LEU A 159 20.31 -6.65 5.10
CA LEU A 159 20.66 -8.03 5.40
C LEU A 159 20.38 -8.99 4.24
N ALA A 160 19.60 -8.59 3.23
CA ALA A 160 19.26 -9.44 2.09
C ALA A 160 20.50 -10.02 1.41
N ARG A 161 21.56 -9.23 1.21
CA ARG A 161 22.79 -9.68 0.56
C ARG A 161 23.58 -10.70 1.39
N PRO A 162 23.93 -10.44 2.67
CA PRO A 162 24.62 -11.46 3.47
C PRO A 162 23.76 -12.73 3.61
N LEU A 163 22.45 -12.62 3.78
CA LEU A 163 21.56 -13.78 3.88
C LEU A 163 21.50 -14.59 2.58
N ALA A 164 21.42 -13.92 1.43
CA ALA A 164 21.45 -14.56 0.11
C ALA A 164 22.79 -15.26 -0.17
N SER A 165 23.90 -14.66 0.27
CA SER A 165 25.24 -15.22 0.06
C SER A 165 25.50 -16.51 0.84
N LEU A 166 24.75 -16.78 1.92
CA LEU A 166 24.92 -17.98 2.74
C LEU A 166 24.33 -19.23 2.07
N ASP A 167 23.18 -19.07 1.40
CA ASP A 167 22.55 -20.13 0.63
C ASP A 167 21.49 -19.53 -0.34
N PRO A 168 21.71 -19.56 -1.66
CA PRO A 168 20.81 -18.95 -2.63
C PRO A 168 19.50 -19.72 -2.84
N ASP A 169 19.46 -21.00 -2.41
CA ASP A 169 18.29 -21.85 -2.59
C ASP A 169 17.21 -21.60 -1.53
N TRP A 170 17.59 -20.99 -0.41
CA TRP A 170 16.68 -20.60 0.66
C TRP A 170 15.79 -19.44 0.23
N THR A 171 14.53 -19.50 0.67
CA THR A 171 13.59 -18.40 0.43
C THR A 171 13.73 -17.39 1.56
N LEU A 172 14.04 -16.15 1.21
CA LEU A 172 14.13 -15.03 2.13
C LEU A 172 12.77 -14.29 2.11
N GLU A 173 11.96 -14.47 3.15
CA GLU A 173 10.68 -13.76 3.30
C GLU A 173 10.88 -12.55 4.22
N LEU A 174 10.64 -11.35 3.69
CA LEU A 174 10.68 -10.09 4.44
C LEU A 174 9.26 -9.70 4.82
N THR A 175 8.96 -9.65 6.11
CA THR A 175 7.65 -9.26 6.62
C THR A 175 7.66 -7.79 7.02
N ALA A 176 6.69 -7.02 6.53
CA ALA A 176 6.39 -5.67 6.96
C ALA A 176 5.08 -5.69 7.77
N ARG A 177 5.11 -5.17 8.99
CA ARG A 177 3.98 -5.23 9.91
C ARG A 177 3.57 -3.85 10.39
N ALA A 178 2.27 -3.64 10.49
CA ALA A 178 1.69 -2.54 11.25
C ALA A 178 0.72 -3.07 12.30
N GLU A 179 0.62 -2.37 13.43
CA GLU A 179 -0.35 -2.70 14.45
C GLU A 179 -1.77 -2.33 13.96
N PRO A 180 -2.80 -3.07 14.38
CA PRO A 180 -4.18 -2.79 13.99
C PRO A 180 -4.61 -1.36 14.34
N GLY A 181 -5.17 -0.66 13.36
CA GLY A 181 -5.57 0.76 13.43
C GLY A 181 -6.21 1.19 12.11
N THR A 182 -6.70 2.43 12.05
CA THR A 182 -7.39 2.99 10.87
C THR A 182 -6.55 2.92 9.61
N ASP A 183 -5.24 3.20 9.73
CA ASP A 183 -4.32 3.30 8.59
C ASP A 183 -3.27 2.18 8.60
N ALA A 184 -3.57 1.07 9.29
CA ALA A 184 -2.61 -0.01 9.52
C ALA A 184 -2.17 -0.69 8.22
N TRP A 185 -3.11 -0.93 7.30
CA TRP A 185 -2.80 -1.57 6.02
C TRP A 185 -1.89 -0.69 5.16
N GLU A 186 -2.22 0.59 5.02
CA GLU A 186 -1.41 1.57 4.27
C GLU A 186 -0.02 1.70 4.89
N THR A 187 0.06 1.82 6.22
CA THR A 187 1.33 1.86 6.94
C THR A 187 2.17 0.60 6.72
N ALA A 188 1.55 -0.58 6.72
CA ALA A 188 2.27 -1.85 6.48
C ALA A 188 2.75 -1.94 5.02
N GLN A 189 1.96 -1.44 4.08
CA GLN A 189 2.30 -1.38 2.66
C GLN A 189 3.46 -0.41 2.38
N ASP A 190 3.44 0.78 2.96
CA ASP A 190 4.52 1.77 2.85
C ASP A 190 5.82 1.21 3.40
N ARG A 191 5.78 0.62 4.60
CA ARG A 191 6.93 -0.09 5.19
C ARG A 191 7.41 -1.23 4.29
N GLY A 192 6.49 -2.00 3.72
CA GLY A 192 6.80 -3.09 2.81
C GLY A 192 7.53 -2.62 1.55
N SER A 193 7.11 -1.49 0.99
CA SER A 193 7.76 -0.87 -0.18
C SER A 193 9.18 -0.40 0.13
N LEU A 194 9.39 0.24 1.29
CA LEU A 194 10.70 0.68 1.76
C LEU A 194 11.64 -0.52 1.97
N LEU A 195 11.13 -1.56 2.62
CA LEU A 195 11.86 -2.80 2.87
C LEU A 195 12.26 -3.51 1.58
N MET A 196 11.32 -3.72 0.67
CA MET A 196 11.57 -4.40 -0.61
C MET A 196 12.54 -3.62 -1.48
N SER A 197 12.34 -2.30 -1.63
CA SER A 197 13.24 -1.47 -2.45
C SER A 197 14.65 -1.42 -1.89
N SER A 198 14.81 -1.41 -0.57
CA SER A 198 16.11 -1.43 0.10
C SER A 198 16.80 -2.80 -0.04
N ALA A 199 16.05 -3.89 0.09
CA ALA A 199 16.55 -5.25 -0.10
C ALA A 199 17.02 -5.46 -1.55
N GLN A 200 16.23 -5.05 -2.53
CA GLN A 200 16.59 -5.13 -3.95
C GLN A 200 17.84 -4.30 -4.28
N LYS A 201 17.94 -3.07 -3.75
CA LYS A 201 19.14 -2.24 -3.88
C LYS A 201 20.37 -2.93 -3.31
N SER A 202 20.23 -3.60 -2.16
CA SER A 202 21.31 -4.36 -1.53
C SER A 202 21.75 -5.56 -2.35
N LEU A 203 20.81 -6.24 -3.01
CA LEU A 203 21.09 -7.45 -3.82
C LEU A 203 21.74 -7.14 -5.18
N LYS A 204 21.73 -5.88 -5.65
CA LYS A 204 22.37 -5.46 -6.91
C LYS A 204 22.03 -6.34 -8.13
N GLY A 205 20.84 -6.95 -8.16
CA GLY A 205 20.39 -7.81 -9.26
C GLY A 205 20.78 -9.29 -9.14
N GLU A 206 21.31 -9.75 -8.00
CA GLU A 206 21.54 -11.17 -7.74
C GLU A 206 20.20 -11.96 -7.77
N PRO A 207 20.14 -13.13 -8.44
CA PRO A 207 18.93 -13.95 -8.51
C PRO A 207 18.68 -14.64 -7.17
N VAL A 208 17.84 -14.04 -6.34
CA VAL A 208 17.51 -14.53 -5.00
C VAL A 208 16.01 -14.73 -4.86
N ARG A 209 15.61 -15.78 -4.11
CA ARG A 209 14.21 -16.06 -3.78
C ARG A 209 13.71 -15.13 -2.67
N LEU A 210 13.52 -13.87 -3.00
CA LEU A 210 13.00 -12.84 -2.09
C LEU A 210 11.47 -12.76 -2.17
N ARG A 211 10.79 -12.81 -1.03
CA ARG A 211 9.33 -12.63 -0.91
C ARG A 211 9.02 -11.49 0.07
N LEU A 212 8.00 -10.69 -0.21
CA LEU A 212 7.44 -9.72 0.74
C LEU A 212 6.15 -10.27 1.33
N ARG A 213 6.00 -10.15 2.65
CA ARG A 213 4.75 -10.38 3.35
C ARG A 213 4.31 -9.10 4.04
N ILE A 214 3.07 -8.68 3.82
CA ILE A 214 2.47 -7.53 4.50
C ILE A 214 1.49 -8.10 5.53
N ASP A 215 1.57 -7.64 6.77
CA ASP A 215 0.78 -8.15 7.87
C ASP A 215 0.23 -7.01 8.75
N VAL A 216 -1.01 -7.18 9.22
CA VAL A 216 -1.65 -6.26 10.18
C VAL A 216 -1.92 -7.05 11.45
N SER A 217 -0.93 -7.04 12.32
CA SER A 217 -0.94 -7.81 13.56
C SER A 217 -0.03 -7.15 14.60
N LYS A 218 -0.13 -7.56 15.86
CA LYS A 218 0.79 -7.10 16.90
C LYS A 218 2.16 -7.77 16.73
N GLY A 219 3.23 -7.05 17.06
CA GLY A 219 4.59 -7.59 17.11
C GLY A 219 5.62 -6.71 16.39
N PRO A 220 6.79 -7.26 16.03
CA PRO A 220 7.88 -6.49 15.44
C PRO A 220 7.45 -5.90 14.10
N ARG A 221 7.81 -4.64 13.86
CA ARG A 221 7.43 -3.87 12.65
C ARG A 221 8.01 -4.45 11.36
N MET A 222 9.08 -5.22 11.47
CA MET A 222 9.74 -5.91 10.36
C MET A 222 10.38 -7.20 10.86
N GLU A 223 10.49 -8.19 9.99
CA GLU A 223 11.05 -9.51 10.31
C GLU A 223 11.60 -10.16 9.04
N TRP A 224 12.76 -10.82 9.13
CA TRP A 224 13.18 -11.77 8.12
C TRP A 224 12.78 -13.18 8.54
N ARG A 225 12.19 -13.92 7.63
CA ARG A 225 11.90 -15.34 7.79
C ARG A 225 12.59 -16.12 6.69
N LEU A 226 13.52 -16.98 7.11
CA LEU A 226 14.29 -17.84 6.24
C LEU A 226 13.60 -19.19 6.17
N LEU A 227 13.13 -19.53 4.99
CA LEU A 227 12.41 -20.77 4.72
C LEU A 227 13.32 -21.72 3.95
N PRO A 228 13.44 -22.99 4.39
CA PRO A 228 14.14 -23.99 3.62
C PRO A 228 13.44 -24.18 2.27
N PRO A 229 14.15 -24.60 1.22
CA PRO A 229 13.55 -24.83 -0.08
C PRO A 229 12.43 -25.88 0.01
N GLU A 230 11.21 -25.52 -0.44
CA GLU A 230 10.02 -26.39 -0.40
C GLU A 230 10.19 -27.71 -1.18
N ASN A 231 11.19 -27.78 -2.06
CA ASN A 231 11.69 -29.00 -2.66
C ASN A 231 13.22 -28.92 -2.70
N PRO A 232 13.99 -29.89 -2.15
CA PRO A 232 15.38 -30.03 -2.55
C PRO A 232 15.35 -30.25 -4.07
N ALA A 233 15.94 -29.34 -4.82
CA ALA A 233 15.83 -29.32 -6.28
C ALA A 233 16.10 -30.72 -6.83
N LYS A 234 15.13 -31.29 -7.56
CA LYS A 234 15.48 -32.27 -8.59
C LYS A 234 16.51 -31.55 -9.46
N PRO A 235 17.71 -32.13 -9.69
CA PRO A 235 18.69 -31.52 -10.56
C PRO A 235 18.01 -31.20 -11.88
N LEU A 236 18.21 -29.98 -12.38
CA LEU A 236 17.78 -29.61 -13.73
C LEU A 236 18.26 -30.72 -14.68
N PRO A 237 17.39 -31.26 -15.56
CA PRO A 237 17.87 -32.20 -16.56
C PRO A 237 18.95 -31.48 -17.35
N GLU A 238 20.16 -32.03 -17.34
CA GLU A 238 21.26 -31.60 -18.20
C GLU A 238 20.68 -31.37 -19.58
N ALA A 239 20.78 -30.13 -20.07
CA ALA A 239 20.47 -29.82 -21.44
C ALA A 239 21.34 -30.77 -22.27
N LYS A 240 20.72 -31.79 -22.87
CA LYS A 240 21.38 -32.66 -23.82
C LYS A 240 21.98 -31.72 -24.87
N ALA A 241 23.30 -31.64 -24.87
CA ALA A 241 24.05 -31.03 -25.95
C ALA A 241 23.51 -31.64 -27.24
N ALA A 242 22.84 -30.82 -28.05
CA ALA A 242 22.49 -31.17 -29.41
C ALA A 242 23.81 -31.42 -30.15
N LYS A 243 24.21 -32.68 -30.21
CA LYS A 243 25.27 -33.16 -31.08
C LYS A 243 24.63 -33.52 -32.41
N LYS A 244 25.07 -32.76 -33.42
CA LYS A 244 24.99 -32.98 -34.87
C LYS A 244 23.63 -32.82 -35.53
#